data_AF-A0A1X7G386-F1
#
_entry.id   AF-A0A1X7G386-F1
#
_cell.length_a   1.000
_cell.length_b   1.000
_cell.length_c   1.000
_cell.angle_alpha   90.00
_cell.angle_beta   90.00
_cell.angle_gamma   90.00
#
_symmetry.space_group_name_H-M   'P 1'
#
loop_
_entity.id
_entity.type
_entity.pdbx_description
1 polymer ?
#
loop_
_entity_poly.entity_id
_entity_poly.type
_entity_poly.pdbx_seq_one_letter_code
_entity_poly.pdbx_strand_id
1 'polypeptide(L)'
;MMTHPRPFAAVLILLLGLLPAGCGGMSPPPPVGKAAPPVAAGTTAPFRFGELTIGSMRRGMQIGRYVWGIDCAPPYDDVYWTSGVNMRRGSTFDERFAEVMTAAGFDVVGRPGGPDNPDGNRSRARFTVQGDLRDVQLELCHRTNWLTGSSKGSSGTGSVKVEWTVYDARGDGLVHRVVTTGATAQERGVPQGETLLVEEAFAAAVEALAADAGFRALLSGGTLPSPSAPPSTAFPVTAPAGSGPIPLTPNATPGMAPSAPVAAPAQAAPNRLLLRGGAGSGRIASARIPVGRSHGLVIGETDVAGEAQAVLLAPLPGSDPTVTVRPAQGVELTGWVVGRDAASGFALVRVPARLRALPMRTATPRISEPVKAVVGGRGKEMLGIVGGLPVDEARGGTLIQADLGSADLFTTVTETGDPLLDGSGALIGVAPAAGRSPVTPAGLVQFLAIGPLLDRLGADPAAAVQPPAPSKPGKPHRGNPPDPWWEDEMPDSDLPDAELLDGDIAPPT
;
A
#
# COMPACT_ATOMS: atom_id res chain seq x y z
N MET A 1 15.81 82.18 -38.85
CA MET A 1 15.97 80.73 -39.11
C MET A 1 15.83 80.01 -37.77
N MET A 2 14.65 79.43 -37.52
CA MET A 2 14.31 78.75 -36.27
C MET A 2 14.75 77.28 -36.36
N THR A 3 15.65 76.86 -35.48
CA THR A 3 16.02 75.45 -35.28
C THR A 3 15.23 74.89 -34.11
N HIS A 4 14.28 73.99 -34.38
CA HIS A 4 13.59 73.21 -33.36
C HIS A 4 14.50 72.07 -32.82
N PRO A 5 14.65 71.92 -31.50
CA PRO A 5 15.31 70.76 -30.92
C PRO A 5 14.36 69.55 -30.92
N ARG A 6 14.86 68.42 -31.43
CA ARG A 6 14.13 67.15 -31.60
C ARG A 6 13.75 66.52 -30.24
N PRO A 7 12.47 66.17 -29.98
CA PRO A 7 12.03 65.52 -28.74
C PRO A 7 12.23 63.99 -28.77
N PHE A 8 13.20 63.47 -29.53
CA PHE A 8 13.38 62.01 -29.71
C PHE A 8 14.27 61.38 -28.62
N ALA A 9 15.13 62.15 -27.97
CA ALA A 9 16.04 61.61 -26.94
C ALA A 9 15.35 61.36 -25.59
N ALA A 10 14.30 62.12 -25.26
CA ALA A 10 13.62 62.00 -23.96
C ALA A 10 12.70 60.77 -23.88
N VAL A 11 12.14 60.32 -25.01
CA VAL A 11 11.25 59.14 -25.04
C VAL A 11 12.05 57.84 -24.93
N LEU A 12 13.29 57.80 -25.45
CA LEU A 12 14.15 56.62 -25.38
C LEU A 12 14.68 56.34 -23.96
N ILE A 13 14.92 57.38 -23.17
CA ILE A 13 15.38 57.25 -21.77
C ILE A 13 14.22 56.83 -20.85
N LEU A 14 12.98 57.26 -21.14
CA LEU A 14 11.82 56.85 -20.37
C LEU A 14 11.43 55.37 -20.61
N LEU A 15 11.66 54.85 -21.82
CA LEU A 15 11.38 53.44 -22.15
C LEU A 15 12.43 52.46 -21.58
N LEU A 16 13.67 52.90 -21.36
CA LEU A 16 14.75 52.08 -20.78
C LEU A 16 14.70 51.98 -19.24
N GLY A 17 13.94 52.85 -18.57
CA GLY A 17 13.82 52.88 -17.10
C GLY A 17 12.73 51.97 -16.51
N LEU A 18 11.90 51.33 -17.34
CA LEU A 18 10.74 50.54 -16.91
C LEU A 18 10.96 49.01 -16.87
N LEU A 19 12.20 48.55 -17.03
CA LEU A 19 12.58 47.13 -16.95
C LEU A 19 13.70 46.95 -15.92
N PRO A 20 13.39 46.91 -14.61
CA PRO A 20 13.57 45.64 -13.89
C PRO A 20 12.65 45.52 -12.67
N ALA A 21 11.39 45.13 -12.85
CA ALA A 21 10.54 44.72 -11.73
C ALA A 21 9.73 43.49 -12.15
N GLY A 22 10.44 42.41 -12.47
CA GLY A 22 9.81 41.19 -12.95
C GLY A 22 10.71 39.96 -12.99
N CYS A 23 11.85 39.96 -12.30
CA CYS A 23 12.49 38.68 -11.95
C CYS A 23 11.80 38.20 -10.68
N GLY A 24 10.71 37.43 -10.84
CA GLY A 24 10.24 36.51 -9.81
C GLY A 24 11.32 35.47 -9.57
N GLY A 25 12.37 35.87 -8.86
CA GLY A 25 13.51 35.02 -8.52
C GLY A 25 13.01 33.94 -7.58
N MET A 26 13.09 32.69 -8.06
CA MET A 26 12.91 31.52 -7.21
C MET A 26 13.91 31.61 -6.05
N SER A 27 13.48 31.20 -4.86
CA SER A 27 14.31 31.22 -3.65
C SER A 27 15.66 30.57 -3.93
N PRO A 28 16.79 31.17 -3.50
CA PRO A 28 18.11 30.58 -3.70
C PRO A 28 18.12 29.15 -3.15
N PRO A 29 18.85 28.22 -3.82
CA PRO A 29 18.92 26.84 -3.38
C PRO A 29 19.38 26.80 -1.91
N PRO A 30 18.78 25.93 -1.08
CA PRO A 30 19.10 25.86 0.33
C PRO A 30 20.61 25.56 0.50
N PRO A 31 21.26 26.16 1.50
CA PRO A 31 22.69 25.98 1.71
C PRO A 31 23.00 24.48 1.90
N VAL A 32 24.07 24.02 1.25
CA VAL A 32 24.58 22.65 1.40
C VAL A 32 24.87 22.41 2.89
N GLY A 33 24.23 21.39 3.45
CA GLY A 33 24.34 21.05 4.87
C GLY A 33 25.79 20.75 5.26
N LYS A 34 26.20 21.17 6.46
CA LYS A 34 27.51 20.84 7.00
C LYS A 34 27.54 19.34 7.34
N ALA A 35 28.54 18.63 6.82
CA ALA A 35 28.74 17.20 7.10
C ALA A 35 28.75 16.92 8.61
N ALA A 36 28.00 15.91 9.01
CA ALA A 36 27.84 15.53 10.39
C ALA A 36 29.15 14.92 10.94
N PRO A 37 29.60 15.24 12.17
CA PRO A 37 30.73 14.54 12.78
C PRO A 37 30.41 13.05 12.94
N PRO A 38 31.35 12.12 12.69
CA PRO A 38 31.09 10.70 12.80
C PRO A 38 30.79 10.30 14.25
N VAL A 39 29.87 9.35 14.41
CA VAL A 39 29.55 8.74 15.70
C VAL A 39 30.44 7.52 15.92
N ALA A 40 30.88 7.29 17.16
CA ALA A 40 31.70 6.12 17.47
C ALA A 40 30.87 4.83 17.28
N ALA A 41 31.40 3.88 16.51
CA ALA A 41 30.71 2.62 16.23
C ALA A 41 30.31 1.90 17.52
N GLY A 42 29.07 1.40 17.58
CA GLY A 42 28.52 0.69 18.73
C GLY A 42 28.01 1.56 19.88
N THR A 43 28.05 2.90 19.75
CA THR A 43 27.50 3.82 20.78
C THR A 43 26.03 4.18 20.56
N THR A 44 25.47 3.81 19.42
CA THR A 44 24.07 4.10 19.04
C THR A 44 23.23 2.84 19.06
N ALA A 45 21.99 2.95 19.52
CA ALA A 45 21.01 1.89 19.42
C ALA A 45 20.76 1.51 17.95
N PRO A 46 20.62 0.20 17.64
CA PRO A 46 20.30 -0.27 16.31
C PRO A 46 18.95 0.26 15.85
N PHE A 47 18.88 0.73 14.61
CA PHE A 47 17.61 1.12 13.98
C PHE A 47 17.55 0.59 12.56
N ARG A 48 16.33 0.54 12.01
CA ARG A 48 16.10 0.16 10.61
C ARG A 48 15.47 1.30 9.84
N PHE A 49 15.74 1.33 8.54
CA PHE A 49 14.92 2.11 7.63
C PHE A 49 13.60 1.38 7.38
N GLY A 50 12.49 2.10 7.49
CA GLY A 50 11.15 1.58 7.27
C GLY A 50 10.77 1.67 5.80
N GLU A 51 10.50 2.88 5.34
CA GLU A 51 10.18 3.20 3.95
C GLU A 51 10.35 4.72 3.72
N LEU A 52 10.63 5.11 2.48
CA LEU A 52 10.42 6.46 1.98
C LEU A 52 9.04 6.57 1.31
N THR A 53 8.08 7.18 2.01
CA THR A 53 6.77 7.50 1.44
C THR A 53 6.85 8.78 0.62
N ILE A 54 5.96 8.91 -0.35
CA ILE A 54 5.80 10.13 -1.16
C ILE A 54 4.33 10.55 -1.05
N GLY A 55 3.87 10.74 0.19
CA GLY A 55 2.45 10.95 0.48
C GLY A 55 1.97 12.36 0.19
N SER A 56 2.88 13.34 0.34
CA SER A 56 2.57 14.78 0.18
C SER A 56 2.58 15.29 -1.25
N MET A 57 3.32 14.64 -2.15
CA MET A 57 3.49 15.13 -3.51
C MET A 57 2.34 14.68 -4.40
N ARG A 58 1.56 15.64 -4.89
CA ARG A 58 0.43 15.38 -5.79
C ARG A 58 0.93 15.17 -7.22
N ARG A 59 0.28 14.27 -7.97
CA ARG A 59 0.50 14.18 -9.41
C ARG A 59 0.15 15.51 -10.08
N GLY A 60 0.97 15.95 -11.03
CA GLY A 60 0.87 17.24 -11.70
C GLY A 60 1.49 18.41 -10.94
N MET A 61 2.06 18.20 -9.75
CA MET A 61 2.83 19.24 -9.05
C MET A 61 4.11 19.56 -9.84
N GLN A 62 4.40 20.83 -10.10
CA GLN A 62 5.67 21.22 -10.70
C GLN A 62 6.79 21.02 -9.67
N ILE A 63 7.81 20.24 -10.05
CA ILE A 63 8.96 19.89 -9.23
C ILE A 63 10.26 20.47 -9.79
N GLY A 64 10.18 21.19 -10.90
CA GLY A 64 11.36 21.75 -11.53
C GLY A 64 11.08 22.31 -12.90
N ARG A 65 12.17 22.62 -13.60
CA ARG A 65 12.16 23.16 -14.96
C ARG A 65 13.51 22.94 -15.63
N TYR A 66 13.50 22.91 -16.95
CA TYR A 66 14.71 22.99 -17.75
C TYR A 66 15.13 24.45 -17.94
N VAL A 67 16.35 24.79 -17.51
CA VAL A 67 16.90 26.13 -17.61
C VAL A 67 17.59 26.34 -18.96
N TRP A 68 17.50 27.56 -19.45
CA TRP A 68 18.26 27.99 -20.62
C TRP A 68 19.73 28.19 -20.27
N GLY A 69 20.62 27.78 -21.16
CA GLY A 69 22.06 28.00 -21.06
C GLY A 69 22.73 27.71 -22.39
N ILE A 70 23.94 28.25 -22.59
CA ILE A 70 24.70 28.09 -23.85
C ILE A 70 24.89 26.62 -24.24
N ASP A 71 25.03 25.75 -23.22
CA ASP A 71 25.21 24.30 -23.40
C ASP A 71 23.95 23.48 -23.07
N CYS A 72 22.79 24.12 -22.91
CA CYS A 72 21.52 23.46 -22.61
C CYS A 72 20.68 23.41 -23.89
N ALA A 73 20.38 22.21 -24.37
CA ALA A 73 19.52 22.04 -25.53
C ALA A 73 18.04 22.17 -25.16
N PRO A 74 17.20 22.72 -26.05
CA PRO A 74 15.75 22.64 -25.90
C PRO A 74 15.26 21.17 -25.95
N PRO A 75 14.09 20.86 -25.35
CA PRO A 75 13.08 21.80 -24.86
C PRO A 75 13.32 22.30 -23.41
N TYR A 76 12.80 23.51 -23.12
CA TYR A 76 12.90 24.16 -21.79
C TYR A 76 11.59 24.02 -21.01
N ASP A 77 11.10 22.79 -20.92
CA ASP A 77 9.79 22.52 -20.33
C ASP A 77 9.85 22.53 -18.79
N ASP A 78 8.70 22.76 -18.17
CA ASP A 78 8.53 22.53 -16.74
C ASP A 78 8.52 21.03 -16.46
N VAL A 79 9.12 20.64 -15.34
CA VAL A 79 9.15 19.25 -14.88
C VAL A 79 8.03 19.06 -13.86
N TYR A 80 7.12 18.15 -14.17
CA TYR A 80 6.00 17.81 -13.31
C TYR A 80 6.15 16.44 -12.67
N TRP A 81 5.68 16.32 -11.44
CA TRP A 81 5.55 15.06 -10.72
C TRP A 81 4.45 14.21 -11.36
N THR A 82 4.78 13.23 -12.19
CA THR A 82 3.76 12.46 -12.94
C THR A 82 3.28 11.21 -12.22
N SER A 83 4.16 10.53 -11.47
CA SER A 83 3.77 9.34 -10.68
C SER A 83 4.83 8.82 -9.70
N GLY A 84 6.04 9.41 -9.66
CA GLY A 84 7.16 8.84 -8.92
C GLY A 84 7.59 7.44 -9.39
N VAL A 85 6.90 6.81 -10.36
CA VAL A 85 7.15 5.43 -10.80
C VAL A 85 8.48 5.31 -11.54
N ASN A 86 8.83 6.30 -12.37
CA ASN A 86 10.13 6.34 -13.04
C ASN A 86 11.27 6.64 -12.05
N MET A 87 10.99 7.42 -11.00
CA MET A 87 11.97 7.68 -9.94
C MET A 87 12.18 6.42 -9.09
N ARG A 88 11.10 5.72 -8.72
CA ARG A 88 11.16 4.43 -8.00
C ARG A 88 11.82 3.31 -8.81
N ARG A 89 11.69 3.31 -10.14
CA ARG A 89 12.41 2.38 -11.03
C ARG A 89 13.86 2.82 -11.17
N GLY A 90 14.71 2.31 -10.29
CA GLY A 90 16.15 2.58 -10.30
C GLY A 90 16.61 3.49 -9.18
N SER A 91 15.70 4.07 -8.38
CA SER A 91 16.13 4.78 -7.18
C SER A 91 16.67 3.82 -6.12
N THR A 92 17.84 4.14 -5.61
CA THR A 92 18.59 3.41 -4.60
C THR A 92 18.39 4.03 -3.20
N PHE A 93 17.24 4.67 -2.92
CA PHE A 93 17.04 5.44 -1.67
C PHE A 93 17.35 4.66 -0.39
N ASP A 94 16.92 3.39 -0.30
CA ASP A 94 17.17 2.54 0.86
C ASP A 94 18.68 2.24 1.02
N GLU A 95 19.36 1.98 -0.10
CA GLU A 95 20.80 1.75 -0.16
C GLU A 95 21.57 3.02 0.21
N ARG A 96 21.18 4.18 -0.34
CA ARG A 96 21.76 5.50 -0.04
C ARG A 96 21.57 5.88 1.41
N PHE A 97 20.38 5.65 1.97
CA PHE A 97 20.13 5.87 3.38
C PHE A 97 21.07 5.02 4.24
N ALA A 98 21.15 3.71 3.96
CA ALA A 98 22.01 2.82 4.70
C ALA A 98 23.51 3.15 4.55
N GLU A 99 23.94 3.53 3.34
CA GLU A 99 25.30 3.99 3.03
C GLU A 99 25.68 5.20 3.88
N VAL A 100 24.89 6.28 3.81
CA VAL A 100 25.14 7.54 4.52
C VAL A 100 25.14 7.33 6.04
N MET A 101 24.12 6.64 6.58
CA MET A 101 24.02 6.43 8.02
C MET A 101 25.14 5.53 8.55
N THR A 102 25.54 4.50 7.80
CA THR A 102 26.68 3.67 8.19
C THR A 102 27.99 4.44 8.11
N ALA A 103 28.19 5.26 7.08
CA ALA A 103 29.36 6.12 6.95
C ALA A 103 29.46 7.14 8.11
N ALA A 104 28.33 7.58 8.63
CA ALA A 104 28.25 8.40 9.84
C ALA A 104 28.44 7.62 11.15
N GLY A 105 28.61 6.30 11.11
CA GLY A 105 28.93 5.45 12.27
C GLY A 105 27.73 4.85 13.01
N PHE A 106 26.52 4.96 12.45
CA PHE A 106 25.31 4.39 13.05
C PHE A 106 25.15 2.88 12.76
N ASP A 107 24.51 2.14 13.68
CA ASP A 107 24.11 0.73 13.48
C ASP A 107 22.77 0.63 12.72
N VAL A 108 22.85 0.42 11.41
CA VAL A 108 21.70 0.25 10.52
C VAL A 108 21.41 -1.23 10.27
N VAL A 109 20.27 -1.69 10.78
CA VAL A 109 19.79 -3.07 10.61
C VAL A 109 19.14 -3.23 9.23
N GLY A 110 19.43 -4.36 8.56
CA GLY A 110 18.78 -4.72 7.29
C GLY A 110 19.41 -4.10 6.04
N ARG A 111 20.64 -3.60 6.13
CA ARG A 111 21.40 -3.09 4.97
C ARG A 111 21.55 -4.18 3.89
N PRO A 112 21.31 -3.86 2.60
CA PRO A 112 21.61 -4.75 1.49
C PRO A 112 23.08 -5.22 1.52
N GLY A 113 23.30 -6.54 1.46
CA GLY A 113 24.65 -7.13 1.58
C GLY A 113 25.28 -7.09 2.98
N GLY A 114 24.54 -6.67 4.02
CA GLY A 114 24.97 -6.73 5.41
C GLY A 114 24.87 -8.14 6.02
N PRO A 115 25.52 -8.39 7.17
CA PRO A 115 25.53 -9.68 7.86
C PRO A 115 24.15 -10.16 8.34
N ASP A 116 23.16 -9.27 8.36
CA ASP A 116 21.80 -9.55 8.85
C ASP A 116 20.78 -9.91 7.74
N ASN A 117 21.20 -9.99 6.48
CA ASN A 117 20.35 -10.28 5.32
C ASN A 117 20.53 -11.75 4.86
N PRO A 118 19.48 -12.55 4.55
CA PRO A 118 18.04 -12.23 4.51
C PRO A 118 17.19 -12.66 5.72
N ASP A 119 17.65 -13.57 6.59
CA ASP A 119 16.78 -14.29 7.55
C ASP A 119 17.02 -13.99 9.05
N GLY A 120 17.86 -13.01 9.42
CA GLY A 120 18.47 -13.02 10.76
C GLY A 120 17.83 -12.19 11.87
N ASN A 121 17.77 -10.86 11.70
CA ASN A 121 17.81 -10.01 12.90
C ASN A 121 17.08 -8.67 12.78
N ARG A 122 15.98 -8.62 12.01
CA ARG A 122 15.14 -7.42 11.92
C ARG A 122 14.58 -6.99 13.29
N SER A 123 14.41 -7.95 14.21
CA SER A 123 14.04 -7.74 15.61
C SER A 123 15.11 -7.04 16.46
N ARG A 124 16.36 -6.92 15.99
CA ARG A 124 17.41 -6.16 16.68
C ARG A 124 17.13 -4.66 16.64
N ALA A 125 16.44 -4.17 15.61
CA ALA A 125 16.15 -2.76 15.47
C ALA A 125 15.26 -2.27 16.61
N ARG A 126 15.79 -1.39 17.46
CA ARG A 126 15.03 -0.71 18.51
C ARG A 126 14.15 0.38 17.93
N PHE A 127 14.63 1.07 16.89
CA PHE A 127 13.89 2.14 16.25
C PHE A 127 13.61 1.83 14.77
N THR A 128 12.49 2.35 14.28
CA THR A 128 12.16 2.37 12.85
C THR A 128 12.10 3.81 12.38
N VAL A 129 12.91 4.15 11.37
CA VAL A 129 12.93 5.49 10.77
C VAL A 129 12.15 5.44 9.46
N GLN A 130 11.11 6.26 9.34
CA GLN A 130 10.36 6.48 8.11
C GLN A 130 10.62 7.88 7.57
N GLY A 131 10.72 8.02 6.26
CA GLY A 131 10.81 9.32 5.59
C GLY A 131 9.56 9.58 4.77
N ASP A 132 9.07 10.83 4.76
CA ASP A 132 8.05 11.28 3.82
C ASP A 132 8.59 12.43 2.98
N LEU A 133 8.67 12.21 1.66
CA LEU A 133 9.17 13.20 0.72
C LEU A 133 8.13 14.31 0.54
N ARG A 134 8.46 15.50 1.05
CA ARG A 134 7.57 16.67 1.10
C ARG A 134 7.66 17.54 -0.14
N ASP A 135 8.88 17.77 -0.62
CA ASP A 135 9.16 18.68 -1.72
C ASP A 135 10.38 18.22 -2.50
N VAL A 136 10.36 18.50 -3.81
CA VAL A 136 11.47 18.24 -4.74
C VAL A 136 11.54 19.44 -5.68
N GLN A 137 12.72 20.06 -5.77
CA GLN A 137 12.97 21.18 -6.67
C GLN A 137 14.19 20.88 -7.53
N LEU A 138 14.01 20.93 -8.84
CA LEU A 138 15.02 20.63 -9.85
C LEU A 138 15.19 21.80 -10.82
N GLU A 139 16.45 22.19 -11.05
CA GLU A 139 16.82 23.03 -12.19
C GLU A 139 17.71 22.19 -13.10
N LEU A 140 17.17 21.80 -14.25
CA LEU A 140 17.81 20.83 -15.14
C LEU A 140 18.35 21.52 -16.40
N CYS A 141 19.42 20.96 -16.95
CA CYS A 141 20.00 21.37 -18.21
C CYS A 141 20.31 20.11 -19.03
N HIS A 142 19.66 19.98 -20.19
CA HIS A 142 19.97 18.94 -21.17
C HIS A 142 21.29 19.26 -21.84
N ARG A 143 22.37 18.65 -21.37
CA ARG A 143 23.70 18.90 -21.92
C ARG A 143 23.81 18.20 -23.26
N THR A 144 24.17 18.95 -24.29
CA THR A 144 24.53 18.40 -25.60
C THR A 144 25.93 18.83 -25.97
N ASN A 145 26.56 18.04 -26.83
CA ASN A 145 27.77 18.48 -27.49
C ASN A 145 27.38 19.47 -28.59
N TRP A 146 27.75 20.75 -28.45
CA TRP A 146 27.41 21.77 -29.44
C TRP A 146 27.95 21.46 -30.84
N LEU A 147 29.06 20.72 -30.95
CA LEU A 147 29.73 20.41 -32.22
C LEU A 147 29.11 19.18 -32.91
N THR A 148 28.70 18.16 -32.14
CA THR A 148 28.18 16.89 -32.69
C THR A 148 26.67 16.71 -32.52
N GLY A 149 26.01 17.56 -31.74
CA GLY A 149 24.60 17.43 -31.36
C GLY A 149 24.30 16.25 -30.43
N SER A 150 25.29 15.47 -30.02
CA SER A 150 25.05 14.26 -29.21
C SER A 150 24.68 14.63 -27.77
N SER A 151 23.71 13.90 -27.20
CA SER A 151 23.31 14.06 -25.79
C SER A 151 24.45 13.63 -24.87
N LYS A 152 24.72 14.45 -23.86
CA LYS A 152 25.58 14.14 -22.71
C LYS A 152 24.75 13.81 -21.47
N GLY A 153 23.42 13.75 -21.59
CA GLY A 153 22.50 13.54 -20.48
C GLY A 153 22.10 14.84 -19.77
N SER A 154 21.70 14.72 -18.52
CA SER A 154 21.16 15.81 -17.71
C SER A 154 22.18 16.28 -16.67
N SER A 155 22.25 17.59 -16.47
CA SER A 155 23.00 18.26 -15.39
C SER A 155 22.07 19.24 -14.69
N GLY A 156 22.45 19.80 -13.56
CA GLY A 156 21.57 20.73 -12.86
C GLY A 156 21.82 20.87 -11.38
N THR A 157 20.86 21.46 -10.69
CA THR A 157 20.80 21.48 -9.22
C THR A 157 19.50 20.81 -8.77
N GLY A 158 19.58 20.08 -7.67
CA GLY A 158 18.41 19.44 -7.06
C GLY A 158 18.37 19.71 -5.58
N SER A 159 17.16 19.89 -5.04
CA SER A 159 16.94 19.90 -3.60
C SER A 159 15.70 19.08 -3.24
N VAL A 160 15.74 18.45 -2.07
CA VAL A 160 14.64 17.66 -1.54
C VAL A 160 14.40 18.02 -0.09
N LYS A 161 13.13 18.01 0.31
CA LYS A 161 12.72 18.15 1.71
C LYS A 161 12.08 16.85 2.17
N VAL A 162 12.62 16.28 3.24
CA VAL A 162 12.14 15.01 3.80
C VAL A 162 11.70 15.25 5.24
N GLU A 163 10.50 14.79 5.58
CA GLU A 163 10.04 14.71 6.96
C GLU A 163 10.30 13.31 7.49
N TRP A 164 11.14 13.23 8.53
CA TRP A 164 11.49 11.98 9.17
C TRP A 164 10.64 11.75 10.40
N THR A 165 10.22 10.52 10.56
CA THR A 165 9.43 10.05 11.69
C THR A 165 10.11 8.83 12.27
N VAL A 166 10.50 8.90 13.55
CA VAL A 166 11.18 7.82 14.26
C VAL A 166 10.20 7.19 15.23
N TYR A 167 10.06 5.86 15.14
CA TYR A 167 9.19 5.07 15.99
C TYR A 167 10.01 4.11 16.87
N ASP A 168 9.57 3.87 18.10
CA ASP A 168 10.08 2.78 18.93
C ASP A 168 9.44 1.45 18.50
N ALA A 169 10.24 0.50 18.03
CA ALA A 169 9.77 -0.79 17.55
C ALA A 169 9.18 -1.68 18.66
N ARG A 170 9.41 -1.36 19.94
CA ARG A 170 8.85 -2.09 21.08
C ARG A 170 7.54 -1.52 21.60
N GLY A 171 7.29 -0.23 21.37
CA GLY A 171 6.14 0.50 21.91
C GLY A 171 5.20 1.09 20.87
N ASP A 172 5.52 0.99 19.58
CA ASP A 172 4.82 1.63 18.44
C ASP A 172 4.55 3.14 18.60
N GLY A 173 5.28 3.78 19.51
CA GLY A 173 5.17 5.21 19.80
C GLY A 173 6.05 6.05 18.88
N LEU A 174 5.50 7.16 18.39
CA LEU A 174 6.27 8.23 17.77
C LEU A 174 7.22 8.85 18.81
N VAL A 175 8.53 8.73 18.60
CA VAL A 175 9.54 9.22 19.55
C VAL A 175 10.25 10.48 19.06
N HIS A 176 10.39 10.68 17.75
CA HIS A 176 11.00 11.90 17.20
C HIS A 176 10.47 12.22 15.80
N ARG A 177 10.39 13.51 15.49
CA ARG A 177 10.02 14.01 14.17
C ARG A 177 10.91 15.19 13.82
N VAL A 178 11.49 15.16 12.63
CA VAL A 178 12.38 16.23 12.15
C VAL A 178 12.25 16.37 10.64
N VAL A 179 12.29 17.60 10.16
CA VAL A 179 12.30 17.90 8.72
C VAL A 179 13.72 18.28 8.34
N THR A 180 14.29 17.61 7.35
CA THR A 180 15.59 17.98 6.79
C THR A 180 15.44 18.40 5.34
N THR A 181 16.45 19.11 4.85
CA THR A 181 16.54 19.51 3.46
C THR A 181 17.95 19.19 3.00
N GLY A 182 18.05 18.56 1.83
CA GLY A 182 19.32 18.28 1.17
C GLY A 182 19.32 18.88 -0.22
N ALA A 183 20.50 19.30 -0.66
CA ALA A 183 20.70 19.88 -1.98
C ALA A 183 22.02 19.41 -2.59
N THR A 184 22.03 19.26 -3.90
CA THR A 184 23.20 18.88 -4.69
C THR A 184 23.25 19.71 -5.98
N ALA A 185 24.44 19.75 -6.58
CA ALA A 185 24.67 20.33 -7.89
C ALA A 185 25.53 19.37 -8.72
N GLN A 186 25.06 19.04 -9.91
CA GLN A 186 25.74 18.20 -10.88
C GLN A 186 26.07 19.05 -12.10
N GLU A 187 27.33 19.47 -12.23
CA GLU A 187 27.75 20.34 -13.33
C GLU A 187 27.84 19.61 -14.68
N ARG A 188 28.28 18.34 -14.64
CA ARG A 188 28.49 17.52 -15.85
C ARG A 188 27.22 16.75 -16.19
N GLY A 189 26.85 16.76 -17.46
CA GLY A 189 25.76 15.92 -17.96
C GLY A 189 26.08 14.44 -17.73
N VAL A 190 25.13 13.72 -17.15
CA VAL A 190 25.18 12.26 -17.01
C VAL A 190 23.86 11.64 -17.48
N PRO A 191 23.87 10.40 -18.00
CA PRO A 191 22.64 9.67 -18.27
C PRO A 191 21.79 9.58 -17.00
N GLN A 192 20.51 9.91 -17.09
CA GLN A 192 19.58 9.93 -15.95
C GLN A 192 20.01 10.88 -14.82
N GLY A 193 20.68 11.99 -15.16
CA GLY A 193 21.16 12.97 -14.19
C GLY A 193 20.05 13.56 -13.31
N GLU A 194 18.82 13.63 -13.79
CA GLU A 194 17.66 14.03 -12.97
C GLU A 194 17.39 13.08 -11.80
N THR A 195 17.54 11.77 -11.99
CA THR A 195 17.40 10.77 -10.91
C THR A 195 18.56 10.89 -9.93
N LEU A 196 19.79 10.99 -10.45
CA LEU A 196 20.98 11.15 -9.62
C LEU A 196 20.90 12.39 -8.72
N LEU A 197 20.44 13.53 -9.27
CA LEU A 197 20.27 14.77 -8.52
C LEU A 197 19.31 14.60 -7.34
N VAL A 198 18.21 13.87 -7.52
CA VAL A 198 17.25 13.61 -6.43
C VAL A 198 17.85 12.65 -5.39
N GLU A 199 18.57 11.61 -5.82
CA GLU A 199 19.23 10.67 -4.91
C GLU A 199 20.32 11.32 -4.07
N GLU A 200 21.16 12.16 -4.67
CA GLU A 200 22.22 12.88 -3.97
C GLU A 200 21.65 13.97 -3.05
N ALA A 201 20.62 14.69 -3.49
CA ALA A 201 19.91 15.61 -2.61
C ALA A 201 19.28 14.86 -1.43
N PHE A 202 18.74 13.65 -1.65
CA PHE A 202 18.23 12.80 -0.59
C PHE A 202 19.34 12.34 0.37
N ALA A 203 20.50 11.91 -0.16
CA ALA A 203 21.65 11.57 0.66
C ALA A 203 22.09 12.74 1.55
N ALA A 204 22.15 13.96 1.00
CA ALA A 204 22.42 15.17 1.78
C ALA A 204 21.33 15.45 2.85
N ALA A 205 20.06 15.13 2.57
CA ALA A 205 18.99 15.24 3.55
C ALA A 205 19.13 14.20 4.68
N VAL A 206 19.67 13.00 4.38
CA VAL A 206 20.02 11.97 5.36
C VAL A 206 21.25 12.38 6.17
N GLU A 207 22.25 13.02 5.58
CA GLU A 207 23.38 13.59 6.32
C GLU A 207 22.92 14.65 7.33
N ALA A 208 21.96 15.49 6.93
CA ALA A 208 21.34 16.46 7.83
C ALA A 208 20.55 15.78 8.96
N LEU A 209 19.89 14.63 8.69
CA LEU A 209 19.25 13.82 9.73
C LEU A 209 20.29 13.22 10.68
N ALA A 210 21.37 12.68 10.14
CA ALA A 210 22.49 12.15 10.90
C ALA A 210 23.13 13.24 11.78
N ALA A 211 23.08 14.50 11.35
CA ALA A 211 23.57 15.66 12.08
C ALA A 211 22.61 16.16 13.18
N ASP A 212 21.33 15.82 13.12
CA ASP A 212 20.32 16.31 14.05
C ASP A 212 20.61 15.89 15.50
N ALA A 213 20.61 16.87 16.40
CA ALA A 213 20.96 16.64 17.80
C ALA A 213 19.91 15.78 18.53
N GLY A 214 18.62 15.96 18.22
CA GLY A 214 17.54 15.17 18.80
C GLY A 214 17.64 13.71 18.37
N PHE A 215 17.82 13.48 17.06
CA PHE A 215 18.00 12.15 16.52
C PHE A 215 19.22 11.42 17.12
N ARG A 216 20.36 12.11 17.24
CA ARG A 216 21.56 11.56 17.89
C ARG A 216 21.36 11.25 19.37
N ALA A 217 20.72 12.15 20.11
CA ALA A 217 20.45 11.95 21.53
C ALA A 217 19.54 10.73 21.75
N LEU A 218 18.48 10.59 20.94
CA LEU A 218 17.57 9.45 20.95
C LEU A 218 18.33 8.13 20.74
N LEU A 219 19.19 8.07 19.72
CA LEU A 219 19.92 6.85 19.40
C LEU A 219 21.02 6.55 20.41
N SER A 220 21.63 7.55 21.04
CA SER A 220 22.67 7.36 22.05
C SER A 220 22.12 6.99 23.43
N GLY A 221 20.80 6.76 23.55
CA GLY A 221 20.14 6.42 24.82
C GLY A 221 19.89 7.62 25.74
N GLY A 222 20.03 8.85 25.23
CA GLY A 222 19.66 10.06 25.93
C GLY A 222 18.14 10.17 26.07
N THR A 223 17.67 10.59 27.24
CA THR A 223 16.25 10.91 27.47
C THR A 223 15.91 12.14 26.63
N LEU A 224 15.02 11.99 25.64
CA LEU A 224 14.55 13.12 24.86
C LEU A 224 13.66 14.04 25.72
N PRO A 225 13.77 15.37 25.59
CA PRO A 225 12.72 16.27 26.04
C PRO A 225 11.45 15.99 25.21
N SER A 226 10.34 15.77 25.90
CA SER A 226 9.03 15.50 25.31
C SER A 226 8.67 16.56 24.26
N PRO A 227 8.13 16.19 23.08
CA PRO A 227 7.77 17.15 22.05
C PRO A 227 6.71 18.11 22.59
N SER A 228 7.11 19.37 22.77
CA SER A 228 6.21 20.46 23.12
C SER A 228 5.26 20.68 21.94
N ALA A 229 3.96 20.56 22.19
CA ALA A 229 2.92 20.81 21.21
C ALA A 229 3.13 22.18 20.52
N PRO A 230 2.92 22.30 19.20
CA PRO A 230 3.01 23.58 18.53
C PRO A 230 1.97 24.55 19.14
N PRO A 231 2.30 25.84 19.36
CA PRO A 231 1.35 26.80 19.88
C PRO A 231 0.18 26.94 18.91
N SER A 232 -1.03 26.60 19.37
CA SER A 232 -2.29 26.94 18.68
C SER A 232 -2.45 28.46 18.66
N THR A 233 -1.89 29.12 17.65
CA THR A 233 -2.38 30.43 17.23
C THR A 233 -3.73 30.22 16.55
N ALA A 234 -4.80 30.34 17.34
CA ALA A 234 -6.16 30.45 16.84
C ALA A 234 -6.30 31.73 16.01
N PHE A 235 -6.42 31.59 14.70
CA PHE A 235 -6.93 32.67 13.85
C PHE A 235 -8.46 32.59 13.85
N PRO A 236 -9.18 33.68 14.15
CA PRO A 236 -10.63 33.71 14.03
C PRO A 236 -10.99 33.77 12.54
N VAL A 237 -11.50 32.67 11.99
CA VAL A 237 -12.14 32.68 10.67
C VAL A 237 -13.61 33.01 10.86
N THR A 238 -13.96 34.25 10.56
CA THR A 238 -15.32 34.73 10.38
C THR A 238 -15.95 34.03 9.18
N ALA A 239 -16.97 33.21 9.42
CA ALA A 239 -17.76 32.57 8.37
C ALA A 239 -18.77 33.57 7.76
N PRO A 240 -18.84 33.72 6.42
CA PRO A 240 -19.98 34.37 5.79
C PRO A 240 -21.14 33.38 5.64
N ALA A 241 -22.32 33.85 6.02
CA ALA A 241 -23.60 33.17 5.87
C ALA A 241 -24.01 33.04 4.40
N GLY A 242 -24.73 31.96 4.10
CA GLY A 242 -25.71 31.93 3.00
C GLY A 242 -25.41 30.95 1.89
N SER A 243 -26.05 29.78 1.93
CA SER A 243 -26.91 29.26 0.85
C SER A 243 -27.43 27.90 1.27
N GLY A 244 -28.72 27.82 1.58
CA GLY A 244 -29.40 26.60 1.99
C GLY A 244 -29.62 25.62 0.83
N PRO A 245 -29.90 24.34 1.14
CA PRO A 245 -30.18 23.33 0.13
C PRO A 245 -31.62 23.47 -0.41
N ILE A 246 -31.74 23.48 -1.75
CA ILE A 246 -33.02 23.39 -2.46
C ILE A 246 -33.41 21.90 -2.54
N PRO A 247 -34.57 21.48 -2.00
CA PRO A 247 -35.09 20.13 -2.19
C PRO A 247 -35.85 20.03 -3.53
N LEU A 248 -35.54 19.03 -4.34
CA LEU A 248 -36.30 18.69 -5.55
C LEU A 248 -36.81 17.26 -5.49
N THR A 249 -38.08 17.11 -5.19
CA THR A 249 -39.00 16.03 -5.63
C THR A 249 -40.44 16.50 -5.33
N PRO A 250 -41.51 16.01 -5.99
CA PRO A 250 -41.59 15.06 -7.11
C PRO A 250 -42.53 15.53 -8.24
N ASN A 251 -42.58 14.82 -9.37
CA ASN A 251 -43.88 14.53 -9.97
C ASN A 251 -43.87 13.20 -10.75
N ALA A 252 -44.86 12.37 -10.43
CA ALA A 252 -45.16 11.12 -11.12
C ALA A 252 -46.35 11.37 -12.05
N THR A 253 -46.29 10.83 -13.27
CA THR A 253 -47.50 10.47 -14.02
C THR A 253 -47.23 9.26 -14.90
N PRO A 254 -48.25 8.40 -15.11
CA PRO A 254 -48.09 7.03 -15.60
C PRO A 254 -48.22 6.96 -17.13
N GLY A 255 -47.55 5.98 -17.75
CA GLY A 255 -47.71 5.73 -19.17
C GLY A 255 -47.01 4.47 -19.68
N MET A 256 -47.83 3.44 -19.91
CA MET A 256 -47.69 2.38 -20.93
C MET A 256 -46.42 1.49 -20.94
N ALA A 257 -46.66 0.23 -20.58
CA ALA A 257 -45.85 -0.93 -20.93
C ALA A 257 -45.71 -1.09 -22.45
N PRO A 258 -44.58 -1.67 -22.89
CA PRO A 258 -44.67 -2.82 -23.79
C PRO A 258 -43.78 -4.00 -23.35
N SER A 259 -44.45 -5.15 -23.26
CA SER A 259 -44.04 -6.47 -23.76
C SER A 259 -42.61 -6.94 -23.52
N ALA A 260 -42.49 -7.89 -22.58
CA ALA A 260 -41.36 -8.78 -22.39
C ALA A 260 -41.03 -9.60 -23.66
N PRO A 261 -39.75 -9.78 -24.01
CA PRO A 261 -39.35 -10.93 -24.81
C PRO A 261 -39.26 -12.17 -23.92
N VAL A 262 -39.94 -13.21 -24.40
CA VAL A 262 -39.96 -14.59 -23.90
C VAL A 262 -38.54 -15.07 -23.59
N ALA A 263 -38.27 -15.31 -22.31
CA ALA A 263 -37.11 -16.05 -21.87
C ALA A 263 -37.24 -17.49 -22.40
N ALA A 264 -36.32 -17.86 -23.29
CA ALA A 264 -36.12 -19.25 -23.67
C ALA A 264 -35.83 -20.07 -22.39
N PRO A 265 -36.40 -21.28 -22.26
CA PRO A 265 -36.17 -22.11 -21.09
C PRO A 265 -34.69 -22.48 -21.03
N ALA A 266 -34.01 -22.02 -19.97
CA ALA A 266 -32.70 -22.49 -19.60
C ALA A 266 -32.78 -24.01 -19.48
N GLN A 267 -32.09 -24.71 -20.38
CA GLN A 267 -31.87 -26.13 -20.32
C GLN A 267 -31.32 -26.46 -18.93
N ALA A 268 -32.01 -27.35 -18.22
CA ALA A 268 -31.60 -27.85 -16.92
C ALA A 268 -30.17 -28.40 -17.01
N ALA A 269 -29.23 -27.65 -16.45
CA ALA A 269 -27.84 -28.08 -16.33
C ALA A 269 -27.74 -29.22 -15.29
N PRO A 270 -26.87 -30.22 -15.53
CA PRO A 270 -26.74 -31.40 -14.68
C PRO A 270 -26.24 -31.05 -13.28
N ASN A 271 -26.83 -31.68 -12.27
CA ASN A 271 -26.33 -31.92 -10.90
C ASN A 271 -25.30 -30.90 -10.36
N ARG A 272 -25.72 -29.64 -10.16
CA ARG A 272 -24.87 -28.62 -9.51
C ARG A 272 -24.59 -28.97 -8.05
N LEU A 273 -23.36 -28.75 -7.62
CA LEU A 273 -22.91 -29.00 -6.26
C LEU A 273 -23.43 -27.89 -5.32
N LEU A 274 -24.33 -28.24 -4.42
CA LEU A 274 -24.80 -27.30 -3.38
C LEU A 274 -23.72 -27.16 -2.29
N LEU A 275 -23.26 -25.94 -2.06
CA LEU A 275 -22.28 -25.58 -1.05
C LEU A 275 -22.97 -24.90 0.13
N ARG A 276 -22.90 -25.51 1.32
CA ARG A 276 -23.26 -24.84 2.57
C ARG A 276 -22.09 -23.97 3.00
N GLY A 277 -22.29 -22.65 2.99
CA GLY A 277 -21.29 -21.70 3.48
C GLY A 277 -21.03 -21.88 4.97
N GLY A 278 -19.77 -21.70 5.38
CA GLY A 278 -19.41 -21.70 6.80
C GLY A 278 -19.96 -20.45 7.49
N ALA A 279 -20.77 -20.62 8.54
CA ALA A 279 -21.28 -19.52 9.37
C ALA A 279 -20.20 -18.88 10.28
N GLY A 280 -18.93 -19.23 10.10
CA GLY A 280 -17.83 -18.83 10.96
C GLY A 280 -16.91 -17.78 10.35
N SER A 281 -16.29 -16.97 11.22
CA SER A 281 -15.12 -16.14 10.93
C SER A 281 -13.89 -17.03 10.67
N GLY A 282 -13.95 -17.84 9.61
CA GLY A 282 -12.83 -18.70 9.21
C GLY A 282 -11.61 -17.82 8.92
N ARG A 283 -10.53 -17.99 9.69
CA ARG A 283 -9.25 -17.35 9.37
C ARG A 283 -8.65 -18.06 8.16
N ILE A 284 -8.08 -17.33 7.20
CA ILE A 284 -7.45 -17.91 6.00
C ILE A 284 -6.47 -19.02 6.35
N ALA A 285 -5.68 -18.85 7.41
CA ALA A 285 -4.72 -19.85 7.88
C ALA A 285 -5.36 -21.24 8.14
N SER A 286 -6.61 -21.28 8.60
CA SER A 286 -7.34 -22.53 8.88
C SER A 286 -8.09 -23.11 7.67
N ALA A 287 -8.29 -22.31 6.63
CA ALA A 287 -9.03 -22.71 5.43
C ALA A 287 -8.11 -23.03 4.24
N ARG A 288 -6.83 -22.67 4.31
CA ARG A 288 -5.83 -23.00 3.29
C ARG A 288 -5.24 -24.38 3.61
N ILE A 289 -5.48 -25.34 2.72
CA ILE A 289 -5.11 -26.74 2.91
C ILE A 289 -4.16 -27.17 1.77
N PRO A 290 -3.03 -27.82 2.04
CA PRO A 290 -2.21 -28.43 1.00
C PRO A 290 -2.98 -29.46 0.16
N VAL A 291 -2.92 -29.32 -1.17
CA VAL A 291 -3.58 -30.20 -2.15
C VAL A 291 -2.56 -30.53 -3.24
N GLY A 292 -2.10 -31.79 -3.29
CA GLY A 292 -1.05 -32.21 -4.21
C GLY A 292 0.24 -31.40 -4.02
N ARG A 293 0.63 -30.65 -5.07
CA ARG A 293 1.80 -29.74 -5.06
C ARG A 293 1.43 -28.28 -4.83
N SER A 294 0.16 -27.98 -4.61
CA SER A 294 -0.39 -26.64 -4.42
C SER A 294 -1.18 -26.57 -3.11
N HIS A 295 -2.02 -25.55 -2.98
CA HIS A 295 -2.92 -25.38 -1.85
C HIS A 295 -4.33 -25.10 -2.38
N GLY A 296 -5.34 -25.59 -1.67
CA GLY A 296 -6.75 -25.28 -1.90
C GLY A 296 -7.32 -24.45 -0.76
N LEU A 297 -8.40 -23.73 -1.04
CA LEU A 297 -9.18 -22.99 -0.06
C LEU A 297 -10.46 -23.75 0.23
N VAL A 298 -10.74 -24.06 1.49
CA VAL A 298 -12.03 -24.62 1.90
C VAL A 298 -13.09 -23.53 1.74
N ILE A 299 -13.99 -23.71 0.79
CA ILE A 299 -15.04 -22.74 0.46
C ILE A 299 -16.38 -23.13 1.04
N GLY A 300 -16.60 -24.39 1.41
CA GLY A 300 -17.87 -24.80 2.00
C GLY A 300 -17.91 -26.28 2.32
N GLU A 301 -19.10 -26.75 2.64
CA GLU A 301 -19.39 -28.15 2.87
C GLU A 301 -20.53 -28.61 1.95
N THR A 302 -20.55 -29.91 1.66
CA THR A 302 -21.64 -30.55 0.94
C THR A 302 -22.05 -31.82 1.68
N ASP A 303 -23.27 -32.28 1.47
CA ASP A 303 -23.77 -33.52 2.05
C ASP A 303 -23.73 -34.62 1.00
N VAL A 304 -22.99 -35.70 1.27
CA VAL A 304 -23.01 -36.91 0.45
C VAL A 304 -23.34 -38.08 1.34
N ALA A 305 -24.47 -38.74 1.05
CA ALA A 305 -24.96 -39.90 1.79
C ALA A 305 -25.16 -39.65 3.31
N GLY A 306 -25.53 -38.43 3.70
CA GLY A 306 -25.75 -38.05 5.10
C GLY A 306 -24.49 -37.61 5.83
N GLU A 307 -23.34 -37.57 5.15
CA GLU A 307 -22.08 -37.11 5.72
C GLU A 307 -21.67 -35.75 5.15
N ALA A 308 -21.38 -34.82 6.06
CA ALA A 308 -20.83 -33.52 5.71
C ALA A 308 -19.37 -33.65 5.27
N GLN A 309 -19.08 -33.24 4.04
CA GLN A 309 -17.76 -33.30 3.42
C GLN A 309 -17.33 -31.90 3.01
N ALA A 310 -16.08 -31.53 3.29
CA ALA A 310 -15.51 -30.27 2.89
C ALA A 310 -15.32 -30.19 1.37
N VAL A 311 -15.54 -29.00 0.82
CA VAL A 311 -15.27 -28.68 -0.58
C VAL A 311 -14.20 -27.61 -0.66
N LEU A 312 -13.13 -27.93 -1.39
CA LEU A 312 -12.00 -27.05 -1.61
C LEU A 312 -12.02 -26.52 -3.04
N LEU A 313 -11.69 -25.25 -3.21
CA LEU A 313 -11.29 -24.67 -4.49
C LEU A 313 -9.77 -24.75 -4.60
N ALA A 314 -9.24 -25.50 -5.57
CA ALA A 314 -7.81 -25.73 -5.71
C ALA A 314 -7.32 -25.53 -7.16
N PRO A 315 -6.11 -24.99 -7.38
CA PRO A 315 -5.49 -24.93 -8.69
C PRO A 315 -4.94 -26.31 -9.05
N LEU A 316 -5.60 -26.97 -10.01
CA LEU A 316 -5.35 -28.34 -10.43
C LEU A 316 -5.44 -28.45 -11.97
N PRO A 317 -4.36 -28.15 -12.70
CA PRO A 317 -4.35 -28.17 -14.16
C PRO A 317 -4.38 -29.59 -14.77
N GLY A 318 -4.12 -30.64 -13.97
CA GLY A 318 -4.16 -32.03 -14.43
C GLY A 318 -5.58 -32.60 -14.56
N SER A 319 -5.71 -33.80 -15.14
CA SER A 319 -6.99 -34.49 -15.36
C SER A 319 -7.31 -35.57 -14.32
N ASP A 320 -6.44 -35.78 -13.32
CA ASP A 320 -6.61 -36.86 -12.35
C ASP A 320 -7.93 -36.75 -11.58
N PRO A 321 -8.73 -37.83 -11.46
CA PRO A 321 -10.02 -37.78 -10.77
C PRO A 321 -9.88 -37.63 -9.25
N THR A 322 -8.67 -37.85 -8.72
CA THR A 322 -8.36 -37.82 -7.29
C THR A 322 -7.06 -37.07 -7.03
N VAL A 323 -6.96 -36.45 -5.85
CA VAL A 323 -5.76 -35.72 -5.42
C VAL A 323 -5.52 -35.93 -3.93
N THR A 324 -4.25 -35.97 -3.52
CA THR A 324 -3.89 -36.03 -2.09
C THR A 324 -4.15 -34.70 -1.42
N VAL A 325 -4.83 -34.70 -0.28
CA VAL A 325 -5.13 -33.53 0.55
C VAL A 325 -4.53 -33.74 1.93
N ARG A 326 -3.82 -32.74 2.46
CA ARG A 326 -3.13 -32.84 3.76
C ARG A 326 -3.64 -31.80 4.75
N PRO A 327 -4.78 -32.04 5.43
CA PRO A 327 -5.41 -31.03 6.28
C PRO A 327 -4.63 -30.72 7.56
N ALA A 328 -3.80 -31.65 8.03
CA ALA A 328 -2.93 -31.48 9.20
C ALA A 328 -1.62 -32.25 9.00
N GLN A 329 -0.61 -31.93 9.80
CA GLN A 329 0.67 -32.64 9.78
C GLN A 329 0.45 -34.12 10.09
N GLY A 330 0.93 -35.01 9.20
CA GLY A 330 0.77 -36.45 9.32
C GLY A 330 -0.59 -37.01 8.87
N VAL A 331 -1.52 -36.17 8.43
CA VAL A 331 -2.83 -36.61 7.90
C VAL A 331 -2.84 -36.47 6.38
N GLU A 332 -3.04 -37.58 5.68
CA GLU A 332 -3.25 -37.60 4.23
C GLU A 332 -4.62 -38.19 3.92
N LEU A 333 -5.41 -37.45 3.14
CA LEU A 333 -6.74 -37.86 2.68
C LEU A 333 -6.77 -37.87 1.15
N THR A 334 -7.61 -38.73 0.60
CA THR A 334 -7.95 -38.70 -0.83
C THR A 334 -9.09 -37.70 -1.05
N GLY A 335 -8.84 -36.66 -1.84
CA GLY A 335 -9.85 -35.76 -2.35
C GLY A 335 -10.34 -36.20 -3.73
N TRP A 336 -11.64 -36.11 -3.98
CA TRP A 336 -12.24 -36.40 -5.28
C TRP A 336 -12.55 -35.11 -6.03
N VAL A 337 -12.14 -35.04 -7.29
CA VAL A 337 -12.42 -33.87 -8.11
C VAL A 337 -13.85 -33.95 -8.66
N VAL A 338 -14.69 -32.99 -8.29
CA VAL A 338 -16.14 -32.99 -8.59
C VAL A 338 -16.53 -31.95 -9.64
N GLY A 339 -15.65 -30.99 -9.93
CA GLY A 339 -15.83 -29.98 -10.98
C GLY A 339 -14.48 -29.42 -11.42
N ARG A 340 -14.34 -29.08 -12.70
CA ARG A 340 -13.09 -28.55 -13.27
C ARG A 340 -13.40 -27.44 -14.27
N ASP A 341 -12.61 -26.38 -14.23
CA ASP A 341 -12.62 -25.31 -15.22
C ASP A 341 -11.23 -25.22 -15.87
N ALA A 342 -11.09 -25.83 -17.04
CA ALA A 342 -9.83 -25.89 -17.76
C ALA A 342 -9.31 -24.49 -18.14
N ALA A 343 -10.19 -23.50 -18.34
CA ALA A 343 -9.82 -22.14 -18.70
C ALA A 343 -9.14 -21.39 -17.55
N SER A 344 -9.60 -21.60 -16.31
CA SER A 344 -8.98 -21.00 -15.13
C SER A 344 -7.91 -21.88 -14.47
N GLY A 345 -7.90 -23.19 -14.76
CA GLY A 345 -7.02 -24.16 -14.11
C GLY A 345 -7.44 -24.54 -12.69
N PHE A 346 -8.67 -24.18 -12.28
CA PHE A 346 -9.22 -24.52 -10.97
C PHE A 346 -10.13 -25.73 -11.01
N ALA A 347 -10.25 -26.39 -9.86
CA ALA A 347 -11.13 -27.51 -9.65
C ALA A 347 -11.77 -27.46 -8.26
N LEU A 348 -12.94 -28.08 -8.15
CA LEU A 348 -13.58 -28.37 -6.87
C LEU A 348 -13.16 -29.77 -6.41
N VAL A 349 -12.62 -29.83 -5.20
CA VAL A 349 -12.16 -31.06 -4.58
C VAL A 349 -13.00 -31.34 -3.34
N ARG A 350 -13.72 -32.47 -3.36
CA ARG A 350 -14.49 -32.96 -2.21
C ARG A 350 -13.60 -33.83 -1.34
N VAL A 351 -13.61 -33.58 -0.03
CA VAL A 351 -12.74 -34.25 0.95
C VAL A 351 -13.61 -34.83 2.07
N PRO A 352 -13.41 -36.10 2.48
CA PRO A 352 -14.25 -36.76 3.48
C PRO A 352 -13.83 -36.33 4.90
N ALA A 353 -13.86 -35.04 5.17
CA ALA A 353 -13.52 -34.43 6.45
C ALA A 353 -14.31 -33.13 6.64
N ARG A 354 -14.54 -32.76 7.90
CA ARG A 354 -15.10 -31.44 8.26
C ARG A 354 -13.97 -30.45 8.44
N LEU A 355 -13.90 -29.46 7.56
CA LEU A 355 -12.84 -28.44 7.55
C LEU A 355 -13.46 -27.05 7.65
N ARG A 356 -12.72 -26.09 8.20
CA ARG A 356 -13.23 -24.72 8.38
C ARG A 356 -13.29 -24.00 7.03
N ALA A 357 -14.50 -23.74 6.56
CA ALA A 357 -14.74 -22.97 5.35
C ALA A 357 -14.56 -21.45 5.57
N LEU A 358 -14.07 -20.76 4.54
CA LEU A 358 -14.11 -19.30 4.46
C LEU A 358 -15.54 -18.83 4.14
N PRO A 359 -16.00 -17.73 4.75
CA PRO A 359 -17.18 -17.05 4.21
C PRO A 359 -16.87 -16.59 2.79
N MET A 360 -17.85 -16.65 1.90
CA MET A 360 -17.68 -16.24 0.50
C MET A 360 -18.81 -15.29 0.08
N ARG A 361 -18.50 -14.39 -0.84
CA ARG A 361 -19.46 -13.47 -1.42
C ARG A 361 -19.38 -13.53 -2.93
N THR A 362 -20.43 -14.05 -3.56
CA THR A 362 -20.52 -14.19 -5.03
C THR A 362 -21.00 -12.94 -5.75
N ALA A 363 -21.57 -11.98 -5.02
CA ALA A 363 -21.94 -10.70 -5.59
C ALA A 363 -20.71 -9.93 -6.10
N THR A 364 -20.83 -9.35 -7.29
CA THR A 364 -19.77 -8.52 -7.90
C THR A 364 -19.38 -7.38 -6.97
N PRO A 365 -18.07 -7.21 -6.64
CA PRO A 365 -17.63 -6.12 -5.78
C PRO A 365 -17.76 -4.77 -6.49
N ARG A 366 -17.73 -3.67 -5.73
CA ARG A 366 -17.76 -2.30 -6.30
C ARG A 366 -16.36 -1.75 -6.52
N ILE A 367 -16.19 -0.90 -7.52
CA ILE A 367 -14.94 -0.13 -7.70
C ILE A 367 -14.74 0.76 -6.45
N SER A 368 -13.49 0.86 -6.00
CA SER A 368 -13.06 1.51 -4.74
C SER A 368 -13.50 0.80 -3.47
N GLU A 369 -14.08 -0.40 -3.54
CA GLU A 369 -14.38 -1.19 -2.36
C GLU A 369 -13.07 -1.67 -1.69
N PRO A 370 -12.94 -1.57 -0.36
CA PRO A 370 -11.75 -2.04 0.35
C PRO A 370 -11.64 -3.56 0.27
N VAL A 371 -10.43 -4.02 -0.03
CA VAL A 371 -10.10 -5.45 -0.17
C VAL A 371 -8.80 -5.78 0.55
N LYS A 372 -8.62 -7.07 0.83
CA LYS A 372 -7.43 -7.63 1.46
C LYS A 372 -6.99 -8.87 0.72
N ALA A 373 -5.78 -8.86 0.15
CA ALA A 373 -5.17 -10.03 -0.47
C ALA A 373 -4.28 -10.75 0.54
N VAL A 374 -4.24 -12.09 0.52
CA VAL A 374 -3.30 -12.87 1.33
C VAL A 374 -2.36 -13.64 0.44
N VAL A 375 -1.08 -13.29 0.48
CA VAL A 375 -0.19 -13.51 -0.66
C VAL A 375 1.06 -14.31 -0.25
N GLY A 376 1.54 -15.15 -1.17
CA GLY A 376 2.86 -15.79 -1.10
C GLY A 376 2.98 -16.90 -0.06
N GLY A 377 1.90 -17.64 0.22
CA GLY A 377 1.95 -18.85 1.06
C GLY A 377 2.18 -18.64 2.56
N ARG A 378 2.74 -17.49 2.96
CA ARG A 378 3.16 -17.17 4.33
C ARG A 378 2.14 -16.33 5.10
N GLY A 379 0.95 -16.15 4.55
CA GLY A 379 -0.14 -15.44 5.22
C GLY A 379 0.06 -13.93 5.31
N LYS A 380 0.94 -13.33 4.49
CA LYS A 380 1.12 -11.88 4.46
C LYS A 380 -0.13 -11.22 3.88
N GLU A 381 -0.78 -10.38 4.67
CA GLU A 381 -1.96 -9.65 4.25
C GLU A 381 -1.57 -8.31 3.62
N MET A 382 -2.12 -7.99 2.47
CA MET A 382 -1.96 -6.72 1.79
C MET A 382 -3.32 -6.05 1.62
N LEU A 383 -3.44 -4.82 2.10
CA LEU A 383 -4.64 -4.00 2.01
C LEU A 383 -4.68 -3.28 0.66
N GLY A 384 -5.88 -3.08 0.14
CA GLY A 384 -6.07 -2.40 -1.13
C GLY A 384 -7.50 -2.01 -1.40
N ILE A 385 -7.76 -1.65 -2.65
CA ILE A 385 -9.08 -1.37 -3.17
C ILE A 385 -9.32 -2.09 -4.50
N VAL A 386 -10.58 -2.30 -4.87
CA VAL A 386 -10.92 -2.70 -6.24
C VAL A 386 -10.67 -1.53 -7.18
N GLY A 387 -9.63 -1.63 -8.02
CA GLY A 387 -9.29 -0.64 -9.03
C GLY A 387 -10.09 -0.78 -10.33
N GLY A 388 -10.57 -1.98 -10.67
CA GLY A 388 -11.34 -2.21 -11.88
C GLY A 388 -11.95 -3.61 -11.98
N LEU A 389 -12.88 -3.78 -12.93
CA LEU A 389 -13.59 -5.04 -13.19
C LEU A 389 -13.59 -5.37 -14.69
N PRO A 390 -12.42 -5.69 -15.29
CA PRO A 390 -12.36 -6.05 -16.69
C PRO A 390 -13.01 -7.41 -16.93
N VAL A 391 -13.57 -7.58 -18.13
CA VAL A 391 -14.06 -8.87 -18.61
C VAL A 391 -12.88 -9.59 -19.26
N ASP A 392 -12.62 -10.83 -18.83
CA ASP A 392 -11.64 -11.72 -19.47
C ASP A 392 -12.39 -12.74 -20.32
N GLU A 393 -12.44 -12.47 -21.63
CA GLU A 393 -13.09 -13.36 -22.60
C GLU A 393 -12.39 -14.71 -22.70
N ALA A 394 -11.06 -14.75 -22.54
CA ALA A 394 -10.28 -15.99 -22.65
C ALA A 394 -10.55 -16.95 -21.48
N ARG A 395 -10.80 -16.41 -20.28
CA ARG A 395 -11.15 -17.20 -19.08
C ARG A 395 -12.64 -17.20 -18.75
N GLY A 396 -13.47 -16.63 -19.62
CA GLY A 396 -14.92 -16.67 -19.55
C GLY A 396 -15.52 -16.05 -18.30
N GLY A 397 -15.01 -14.90 -17.83
CA GLY A 397 -15.58 -14.25 -16.65
C GLY A 397 -15.01 -12.88 -16.27
N THR A 398 -15.61 -12.28 -15.25
CA THR A 398 -15.17 -11.01 -14.67
C THR A 398 -13.90 -11.22 -13.85
N LEU A 399 -12.88 -10.41 -14.12
CA LEU A 399 -11.71 -10.28 -13.27
C LEU A 399 -11.91 -9.14 -12.28
N ILE A 400 -11.31 -9.29 -11.10
CA ILE A 400 -11.15 -8.22 -10.14
C ILE A 400 -9.72 -7.72 -10.26
N GLN A 401 -9.57 -6.45 -10.64
CA GLN A 401 -8.28 -5.79 -10.64
C GLN A 401 -8.16 -5.02 -9.33
N ALA A 402 -7.34 -5.52 -8.40
CA ALA A 402 -7.10 -4.90 -7.12
C ALA A 402 -5.84 -4.02 -7.17
N ASP A 403 -5.95 -2.81 -6.63
CA ASP A 403 -4.82 -1.95 -6.30
C ASP A 403 -4.45 -2.22 -4.84
N LEU A 404 -3.40 -3.01 -4.61
CA LEU A 404 -2.98 -3.39 -3.25
C LEU A 404 -1.95 -2.41 -2.66
N GLY A 405 -1.79 -1.23 -3.27
CA GLY A 405 -1.19 -0.02 -2.66
C GLY A 405 0.24 -0.09 -2.13
N SER A 406 0.90 -1.25 -2.14
CA SER A 406 2.11 -1.50 -1.37
C SER A 406 3.34 -1.75 -2.24
N ALA A 407 4.47 -1.16 -1.84
CA ALA A 407 5.81 -1.46 -2.35
C ALA A 407 6.21 -2.94 -2.12
N ASP A 408 5.53 -3.63 -1.20
CA ASP A 408 5.72 -5.06 -0.99
C ASP A 408 5.31 -5.94 -2.17
N LEU A 409 4.47 -5.45 -3.09
CA LEU A 409 4.13 -6.16 -4.33
C LEU A 409 5.32 -6.32 -5.29
N PHE A 410 6.43 -5.59 -5.09
CA PHE A 410 7.62 -5.68 -5.94
C PHE A 410 8.47 -6.92 -5.68
N THR A 411 8.37 -7.50 -4.48
CA THR A 411 9.04 -8.77 -4.11
C THR A 411 8.05 -9.89 -3.84
N THR A 412 6.80 -9.56 -3.47
CA THR A 412 5.77 -10.56 -3.18
C THR A 412 5.01 -10.89 -4.46
N VAL A 413 5.24 -12.09 -4.97
CA VAL A 413 4.54 -12.66 -6.12
C VAL A 413 3.26 -13.34 -5.61
N THR A 414 2.10 -13.03 -6.20
CA THR A 414 0.91 -13.86 -5.99
C THR A 414 1.21 -15.27 -6.46
N GLU A 415 0.79 -16.26 -5.68
CA GLU A 415 0.73 -17.65 -6.11
C GLU A 415 -0.66 -17.95 -6.65
N THR A 416 -0.75 -18.90 -7.60
CA THR A 416 -2.05 -19.39 -8.04
C THR A 416 -2.84 -19.90 -6.85
N GLY A 417 -4.07 -19.40 -6.67
CA GLY A 417 -4.94 -19.78 -5.55
C GLY A 417 -4.90 -18.83 -4.35
N ASP A 418 -4.02 -17.82 -4.33
CA ASP A 418 -4.01 -16.82 -3.28
C ASP A 418 -5.36 -16.06 -3.21
N PRO A 419 -5.99 -15.94 -2.02
CA PRO A 419 -7.32 -15.34 -1.88
C PRO A 419 -7.31 -13.81 -1.87
N LEU A 420 -8.38 -13.24 -2.44
CA LEU A 420 -8.80 -11.86 -2.25
C LEU A 420 -10.07 -11.82 -1.40
N LEU A 421 -10.02 -11.07 -0.30
CA LEU A 421 -11.12 -10.89 0.64
C LEU A 421 -11.70 -9.47 0.55
N ASP A 422 -12.98 -9.32 0.88
CA ASP A 422 -13.60 -8.02 1.13
C ASP A 422 -13.30 -7.50 2.56
N GLY A 423 -13.80 -6.30 2.88
CA GLY A 423 -13.65 -5.70 4.22
C GLY A 423 -14.29 -6.49 5.37
N SER A 424 -15.19 -7.45 5.09
CA SER A 424 -15.76 -8.35 6.10
C SER A 424 -14.97 -9.64 6.28
N GLY A 425 -13.96 -9.87 5.43
CA GLY A 425 -13.18 -11.10 5.39
C GLY A 425 -13.79 -12.20 4.53
N ALA A 426 -14.81 -11.91 3.73
CA ALA A 426 -15.41 -12.87 2.80
C ALA A 426 -14.57 -13.00 1.52
N LEU A 427 -14.39 -14.23 1.05
CA LEU A 427 -13.72 -14.54 -0.21
C LEU A 427 -14.53 -13.97 -1.38
N ILE A 428 -13.90 -13.09 -2.16
CA ILE A 428 -14.48 -12.49 -3.37
C ILE A 428 -13.72 -12.87 -4.64
N GLY A 429 -12.48 -13.34 -4.53
CA GLY A 429 -11.72 -13.82 -5.69
C GLY A 429 -10.46 -14.60 -5.35
N VAL A 430 -9.85 -15.18 -6.38
CA VAL A 430 -8.62 -16.00 -6.27
C VAL A 430 -7.62 -15.67 -7.39
N ALA A 431 -6.34 -15.70 -7.09
CA ALA A 431 -5.30 -15.39 -8.08
C ALA A 431 -5.23 -16.48 -9.17
N PRO A 432 -5.36 -16.14 -10.48
CA PRO A 432 -5.41 -17.11 -11.58
C PRO A 432 -4.06 -17.75 -11.91
N ALA A 433 -2.96 -17.08 -11.59
CA ALA A 433 -1.62 -17.52 -11.95
C ALA A 433 -0.60 -17.00 -10.95
N ALA A 434 0.50 -17.73 -10.82
CA ALA A 434 1.67 -17.24 -10.13
C ALA A 434 2.34 -16.13 -10.94
N GLY A 435 2.81 -15.08 -10.28
CA GLY A 435 3.51 -13.99 -10.96
C GLY A 435 2.63 -12.79 -11.31
N ARG A 436 3.27 -11.80 -11.93
CA ARG A 436 2.59 -10.64 -12.50
C ARG A 436 2.09 -10.99 -13.90
N SER A 437 0.83 -10.70 -14.18
CA SER A 437 0.31 -10.77 -15.55
C SER A 437 1.02 -9.70 -16.40
N PRO A 438 1.59 -10.06 -17.56
CA PRO A 438 2.32 -9.11 -18.43
C PRO A 438 1.41 -8.02 -19.00
N VAL A 439 0.08 -8.23 -18.96
CA VAL A 439 -0.94 -7.31 -19.47
C VAL A 439 -1.45 -6.35 -18.39
N THR A 440 -1.16 -6.64 -17.11
CA THR A 440 -1.68 -5.81 -16.00
C THR A 440 -0.69 -4.69 -15.69
N PRO A 441 -1.14 -3.42 -15.61
CA PRO A 441 -0.28 -2.31 -15.21
C PRO A 441 0.39 -2.57 -13.85
N ALA A 442 1.63 -2.10 -13.68
CA ALA A 442 2.37 -2.27 -12.43
C ALA A 442 1.61 -1.66 -11.24
N GLY A 443 1.50 -2.41 -10.14
CA GLY A 443 0.74 -2.03 -8.93
C GLY A 443 -0.66 -2.63 -8.85
N LEU A 444 -1.15 -3.20 -9.95
CA LEU A 444 -2.46 -3.84 -10.02
C LEU A 444 -2.28 -5.36 -10.10
N VAL A 445 -3.15 -6.08 -9.40
CA VAL A 445 -3.17 -7.54 -9.34
C VAL A 445 -4.53 -8.04 -9.79
N GLN A 446 -4.55 -9.04 -10.66
CA GLN A 446 -5.79 -9.63 -11.17
C GLN A 446 -6.18 -10.87 -10.36
N PHE A 447 -7.46 -10.96 -10.04
CA PHE A 447 -8.09 -12.10 -9.39
C PHE A 447 -9.31 -12.54 -10.21
N LEU A 448 -9.58 -13.84 -10.24
CA LEU A 448 -10.83 -14.38 -10.77
C LEU A 448 -11.94 -14.09 -9.76
N ALA A 449 -13.04 -13.49 -10.19
CA ALA A 449 -14.21 -13.31 -9.33
C ALA A 449 -14.81 -14.68 -8.96
N ILE A 450 -15.11 -14.87 -7.67
CA ILE A 450 -15.53 -16.18 -7.14
C ILE A 450 -16.88 -16.64 -7.70
N GLY A 451 -17.84 -15.73 -7.91
CA GLY A 451 -19.17 -16.05 -8.43
C GLY A 451 -19.12 -16.73 -9.81
N PRO A 452 -18.63 -16.03 -10.86
CA PRO A 452 -18.50 -16.61 -12.20
C PRO A 452 -17.63 -17.87 -12.24
N LEU A 453 -16.62 -17.97 -11.38
CA LEU A 453 -15.78 -19.16 -11.28
C LEU A 453 -16.57 -20.38 -10.76
N LEU A 454 -17.37 -20.22 -9.70
CA LEU A 454 -18.21 -21.29 -9.15
C LEU A 454 -19.29 -21.71 -10.15
N ASP A 455 -19.86 -20.76 -10.89
CA ASP A 455 -20.84 -21.06 -11.94
C ASP A 455 -20.28 -22.00 -13.02
N ARG A 456 -19.04 -21.75 -13.46
CA ARG A 456 -18.34 -22.61 -14.44
C ARG A 456 -17.91 -23.95 -13.84
N LEU A 457 -17.57 -23.97 -12.56
CA LEU A 457 -17.25 -25.20 -11.83
C LEU A 457 -18.50 -26.03 -11.49
N GLY A 458 -19.70 -25.49 -11.73
CA GLY A 458 -20.97 -26.17 -11.47
C GLY A 458 -21.34 -26.25 -10.00
N ALA A 459 -20.99 -25.23 -9.19
CA ALA A 459 -21.35 -25.17 -7.78
C ALA A 459 -22.21 -23.94 -7.45
N ASP A 460 -23.23 -24.16 -6.62
CA ASP A 460 -24.13 -23.12 -6.13
C ASP A 460 -23.89 -22.89 -4.63
N PRO A 461 -23.47 -21.69 -4.20
CA PRO A 461 -23.47 -21.35 -2.79
C PRO A 461 -24.91 -21.28 -2.29
N ALA A 462 -25.23 -22.03 -1.25
CA ALA A 462 -26.48 -21.86 -0.52
C ALA A 462 -26.53 -20.41 -0.03
N ALA A 463 -27.60 -19.69 -0.40
CA ALA A 463 -27.75 -18.27 -0.08
C ALA A 463 -27.48 -18.04 1.41
N ALA A 464 -26.43 -17.28 1.71
CA ALA A 464 -26.23 -16.76 3.05
C ALA A 464 -27.48 -15.92 3.36
N VAL A 465 -28.20 -16.31 4.41
CA VAL A 465 -29.33 -15.54 4.94
C VAL A 465 -28.83 -14.13 5.17
N GLN A 466 -29.26 -13.18 4.34
CA GLN A 466 -28.92 -11.76 4.51
C GLN A 466 -29.35 -11.36 5.93
N PRO A 467 -28.46 -10.78 6.75
CA PRO A 467 -28.91 -10.17 8.00
C PRO A 467 -29.94 -9.09 7.65
N PRO A 468 -31.06 -8.99 8.41
CA PRO A 468 -32.10 -8.03 8.12
C PRO A 468 -31.51 -6.62 8.10
N ALA A 469 -31.88 -5.84 7.08
CA ALA A 469 -31.43 -4.48 6.90
C ALA A 469 -31.59 -3.68 8.21
N PRO A 470 -30.61 -2.85 8.60
CA PRO A 470 -30.71 -2.05 9.82
C PRO A 470 -31.98 -1.18 9.75
N SER A 471 -32.92 -1.46 10.64
CA SER A 471 -34.11 -0.63 10.81
C SER A 471 -33.68 0.80 11.12
N LYS A 472 -34.25 1.76 10.39
CA LYS A 472 -34.02 3.21 10.56
C LYS A 472 -33.97 3.58 12.05
N PRO A 473 -33.03 4.43 12.49
CA PRO A 473 -32.97 4.89 13.88
C PRO A 473 -34.27 5.62 14.22
N GLY A 474 -35.04 5.05 15.15
CA GLY A 474 -36.20 5.68 15.74
C GLY A 474 -35.81 6.97 16.44
N LYS A 475 -36.64 8.00 16.30
CA LYS A 475 -36.48 9.30 16.95
C LYS A 475 -36.26 9.13 18.46
N PRO A 476 -35.29 9.84 19.08
CA PRO A 476 -35.06 9.75 20.50
C PRO A 476 -36.23 10.41 21.26
N HIS A 477 -36.94 9.60 22.05
CA HIS A 477 -37.89 10.11 23.03
C HIS A 477 -37.11 10.71 24.20
N ARG A 478 -37.38 11.98 24.47
CA ARG A 478 -36.80 12.79 25.54
C ARG A 478 -37.48 12.46 26.87
N GLY A 479 -36.69 12.14 27.89
CA GLY A 479 -37.05 12.38 29.30
C GLY A 479 -37.36 11.16 30.16
N ASN A 480 -36.36 10.69 30.91
CA ASN A 480 -36.43 10.60 32.38
C ASN A 480 -35.02 10.42 32.97
N PRO A 481 -34.72 11.01 34.13
CA PRO A 481 -33.42 10.87 34.79
C PRO A 481 -33.32 9.51 35.51
N PRO A 482 -32.11 8.95 35.68
CA PRO A 482 -31.93 7.74 36.48
C PRO A 482 -31.78 8.07 37.97
N ASP A 483 -32.49 7.32 38.80
CA ASP A 483 -32.18 7.19 40.23
C ASP A 483 -30.89 6.35 40.43
N PRO A 484 -30.16 6.55 41.53
CA PRO A 484 -28.97 5.77 41.91
C PRO A 484 -29.40 4.43 42.56
N TRP A 485 -28.56 3.78 43.38
CA TRP A 485 -28.76 2.44 43.99
C TRP A 485 -28.44 1.32 42.98
N TRP A 486 -27.35 0.56 43.11
CA TRP A 486 -27.05 -0.37 44.20
C TRP A 486 -25.54 -0.50 44.50
N GLU A 487 -25.27 -0.55 45.80
CA GLU A 487 -24.11 -1.17 46.44
C GLU A 487 -24.24 -2.71 46.44
N ASP A 488 -23.11 -3.36 46.74
CA ASP A 488 -22.93 -4.74 47.23
C ASP A 488 -23.11 -5.93 46.27
N GLU A 489 -21.99 -6.56 45.91
CA GLU A 489 -21.56 -7.86 46.48
C GLU A 489 -20.33 -8.38 45.69
N MET A 490 -19.15 -8.26 46.28
CA MET A 490 -17.95 -9.03 45.91
C MET A 490 -17.80 -10.17 46.92
N PRO A 491 -17.81 -11.44 46.51
CA PRO A 491 -17.48 -12.52 47.43
C PRO A 491 -15.98 -12.77 47.51
N ASP A 492 -15.57 -13.11 48.73
CA ASP A 492 -14.25 -13.46 49.22
C ASP A 492 -13.46 -14.42 48.32
N SER A 493 -12.17 -14.12 48.15
CA SER A 493 -11.15 -15.05 47.67
C SER A 493 -10.34 -15.57 48.86
N ASP A 494 -10.76 -16.73 49.37
CA ASP A 494 -9.96 -17.57 50.27
C ASP A 494 -8.86 -18.31 49.50
N LEU A 495 -7.65 -18.22 50.06
CA LEU A 495 -6.47 -19.05 49.76
C LEU A 495 -6.72 -20.52 50.16
N PRO A 496 -5.94 -21.47 49.64
CA PRO A 496 -4.82 -21.92 50.49
C PRO A 496 -3.50 -22.18 49.75
N ASP A 497 -2.44 -22.04 50.55
CA ASP A 497 -1.06 -22.47 50.35
C ASP A 497 -0.90 -24.01 50.16
N ALA A 498 0.34 -24.38 49.80
CA ALA A 498 0.95 -25.70 49.59
C ALA A 498 1.06 -26.06 48.10
N GLU A 499 2.19 -26.53 47.56
CA GLU A 499 3.34 -27.19 48.17
C GLU A 499 4.49 -27.21 47.14
N LEU A 500 5.72 -27.26 47.66
CA LEU A 500 6.97 -27.82 47.10
C LEU A 500 6.93 -28.44 45.69
N LEU A 501 7.95 -28.13 44.88
CA LEU A 501 8.82 -29.15 44.26
C LEU A 501 10.11 -28.55 43.68
N ASP A 502 11.23 -29.03 44.22
CA ASP A 502 12.59 -28.97 43.70
C ASP A 502 12.71 -29.52 42.26
N GLY A 503 13.70 -29.04 41.51
CA GLY A 503 14.05 -29.65 40.23
C GLY A 503 15.16 -28.94 39.46
N ASP A 504 16.40 -29.01 39.98
CA ASP A 504 17.64 -28.77 39.22
C ASP A 504 17.70 -29.64 37.95
N ILE A 505 17.86 -29.01 36.77
CA ILE A 505 18.35 -29.69 35.57
C ILE A 505 19.37 -28.79 34.87
N ALA A 506 20.63 -29.23 34.91
CA ALA A 506 21.72 -28.72 34.10
C ALA A 506 21.58 -29.15 32.61
N PRO A 507 22.14 -28.40 31.65
CA PRO A 507 22.12 -28.77 30.23
C PRO A 507 23.27 -29.71 29.83
N PRO A 508 23.09 -30.58 28.82
CA PRO A 508 24.16 -31.44 28.32
C PRO A 508 25.08 -30.71 27.32
N THR A 509 26.33 -31.16 27.30
CA THR A 509 27.44 -30.86 26.38
C THR A 509 27.19 -31.24 24.93
#